data_AF-A0A815V7M7-F1
#
_entry.id   AF-A0A815V7M7-F1
#
_cell.length_a   1.000
_cell.length_b   1.000
_cell.length_c   1.000
_cell.angle_alpha   90.00
_cell.angle_beta   90.00
_cell.angle_gamma   90.00
#
_symmetry.space_group_name_H-M   'P 1'
#
loop_
_entity.id
_entity.type
_entity.pdbx_description
1 polymer ?
#
loop_
_entity_poly.entity_id
_entity_poly.type
_entity_poly.pdbx_seq_one_letter_code
_entity_poly.pdbx_strand_id
1 'polypeptide(L)'
;MKRNNFVIDPGKTPFDTCVNRVILQELIAFLKPFEKVIVDIQHNDATLHKVVPSTWYLKDHCSSLVINSHCAIKYFRQKCLTIMNNKLDLTDIHYATAILEPTITQLKGCTAGEQARGQKFLKRRLDKMTNQQLAPPIVSAVGDEQNSDDEYYLNRYSDQQGYE
;
A
#
# COMPACT_ATOMS: atom_id res chain seq x y z
N MET A 1 27.44 38.99 24.72
CA MET A 1 27.06 37.59 24.42
C MET A 1 27.86 36.66 25.34
N LYS A 2 27.21 36.00 26.30
CA LYS A 2 27.88 34.97 27.13
C LYS A 2 27.84 33.64 26.38
N ARG A 3 29.02 33.06 26.10
CA ARG A 3 29.15 31.72 25.53
C ARG A 3 28.86 30.72 26.64
N ASN A 4 27.78 29.94 26.51
CA ASN A 4 27.54 28.81 27.39
C ASN A 4 28.60 27.74 27.07
N ASN A 5 29.53 27.55 27.98
CA ASN A 5 30.46 26.43 27.92
C ASN A 5 29.67 25.14 28.17
N PHE A 6 29.49 24.35 27.12
CA PHE A 6 29.05 22.96 27.26
C PHE A 6 30.17 22.19 27.96
N VAL A 7 29.99 21.93 29.26
CA VAL A 7 30.81 20.97 29.99
C VAL A 7 30.38 19.58 29.53
N ILE A 8 31.21 18.92 28.74
CA ILE A 8 31.01 17.53 28.31
C ILE A 8 31.47 16.64 29.47
N ASP A 9 30.50 15.97 30.10
CA ASP A 9 30.72 15.02 31.19
C ASP A 9 31.40 13.76 30.61
N PRO A 10 32.66 13.42 30.98
CA PRO A 10 33.48 12.43 30.28
C PRO A 10 32.96 10.98 30.38
N GLY A 11 31.91 10.73 31.17
CA GLY A 11 31.23 9.44 31.28
C GLY A 11 29.96 9.30 30.44
N LYS A 12 29.49 10.36 29.77
CA LYS A 12 28.29 10.32 28.91
C LYS A 12 28.71 10.50 27.47
N THR A 13 28.35 9.54 26.62
CA THR A 13 28.55 9.73 25.18
C THR A 13 27.74 10.96 24.74
N PRO A 14 28.22 11.77 23.79
CA PRO A 14 27.50 12.95 23.29
C PRO A 14 26.11 12.63 22.70
N PHE A 15 25.80 11.34 22.52
CA PHE A 15 24.48 10.86 22.12
C PHE A 15 23.45 10.94 23.25
N ASP A 16 23.82 10.70 24.51
CA ASP A 16 22.88 10.73 25.64
C ASP A 16 22.36 12.15 25.95
N THR A 17 23.10 13.18 25.53
CA THR A 17 22.73 14.59 25.77
C THR A 17 21.67 15.13 24.80
N CYS A 18 21.37 14.42 23.70
CA CYS A 18 20.46 14.89 22.65
C CYS A 18 19.15 14.09 22.56
N VAL A 19 19.02 12.98 23.29
CA VAL A 19 17.83 12.12 23.23
C VAL A 19 16.79 12.57 24.24
N ASN A 20 15.71 13.16 23.75
CA ASN A 20 14.53 13.43 24.56
C ASN A 20 13.69 12.15 24.68
N ARG A 21 13.70 11.53 25.87
CA ARG A 21 12.98 10.27 26.15
C ARG A 21 11.47 10.38 25.90
N VAL A 22 10.86 11.53 26.11
CA VAL A 22 9.42 11.75 25.86
C VAL A 22 9.13 11.66 24.36
N ILE A 23 9.94 12.34 23.53
CA ILE A 23 9.83 12.26 22.06
C ILE A 23 10.02 10.83 21.59
N LEU A 24 11.01 10.11 22.13
CA LEU A 24 11.28 8.72 21.76
C LEU A 24 10.10 7.79 22.10
N GLN A 25 9.52 7.93 23.29
CA GLN A 25 8.34 7.15 23.68
C GLN A 25 7.12 7.46 22.81
N GLU A 26 6.88 8.74 22.50
CA GLU A 26 5.82 9.13 21.56
C GLU A 26 6.06 8.55 20.16
N LEU A 27 7.30 8.55 19.69
CA LEU A 27 7.65 7.99 18.38
C LEU A 27 7.42 6.47 18.34
N ILE A 28 7.84 5.74 19.37
CA ILE A 28 7.59 4.30 19.48
C ILE A 28 6.08 4.02 19.48
N ALA A 29 5.32 4.76 20.29
CA ALA A 29 3.86 4.62 20.32
C ALA A 29 3.22 4.94 18.96
N PHE A 30 3.74 5.95 18.25
CA PHE A 30 3.30 6.30 16.91
C PHE A 30 3.59 5.19 15.87
N LEU A 31 4.71 4.46 15.99
CA LEU A 31 5.11 3.44 15.02
C LEU A 31 4.38 2.09 15.19
N LYS A 32 3.84 1.78 16.38
CA LYS A 32 3.15 0.51 16.65
C LYS A 32 2.04 0.14 15.64
N PRO A 33 1.15 1.07 15.21
CA PRO A 33 0.17 0.77 14.17
C PRO A 33 0.77 0.34 12.82
N PHE A 34 1.94 0.89 12.44
CA PHE A 34 2.63 0.51 11.21
C PHE A 34 3.19 -0.90 11.30
N GLU A 35 3.83 -1.23 12.42
CA GLU A 35 4.34 -2.58 12.68
C GLU A 35 3.21 -3.62 12.57
N LYS A 36 2.07 -3.34 13.22
CA LYS A 36 0.89 -4.21 13.14
C LYS A 36 0.43 -4.44 11.70
N VAL A 37 0.30 -3.36 10.91
CA VAL A 37 -0.13 -3.46 9.50
C VAL A 37 0.86 -4.24 8.65
N ILE A 38 2.16 -4.04 8.85
CA ILE A 38 3.21 -4.79 8.13
C ILE A 38 3.07 -6.28 8.44
N VAL A 39 2.93 -6.65 9.71
CA VAL A 39 2.73 -8.04 10.12
C VAL A 39 1.46 -8.62 9.50
N ASP A 40 0.34 -7.90 9.57
CA ASP A 40 -0.96 -8.33 9.06
C ASP A 40 -0.95 -8.57 7.54
N ILE A 41 -0.18 -7.77 6.78
CA ILE A 41 -0.06 -7.84 5.32
C ILE A 41 0.97 -8.89 4.87
N GLN A 42 2.07 -9.08 5.61
CA GLN A 42 3.18 -9.96 5.18
C GLN A 42 3.02 -11.42 5.59
N HIS A 43 2.29 -11.74 6.66
CA HIS A 43 2.29 -13.09 7.25
C HIS A 43 1.08 -13.96 6.86
N ASN A 44 0.20 -13.51 5.94
CA ASN A 44 -1.01 -14.25 5.54
C ASN A 44 -1.03 -14.49 4.03
N ASP A 45 -1.57 -15.64 3.60
CA ASP A 45 -1.60 -16.07 2.19
C ASP A 45 -2.55 -15.25 1.30
N ALA A 46 -3.50 -14.50 1.88
CA ALA A 46 -4.39 -13.59 1.16
C ALA A 46 -4.58 -12.28 1.94
N THR A 47 -3.91 -11.21 1.51
CA THR A 47 -3.94 -9.90 2.20
C THR A 47 -4.34 -8.73 1.33
N LEU A 48 -4.58 -8.95 0.03
CA LEU A 48 -4.87 -7.85 -0.90
C LEU A 48 -6.12 -7.04 -0.49
N HIS A 49 -7.14 -7.72 0.02
CA HIS A 49 -8.35 -7.10 0.56
C HIS A 49 -8.10 -6.23 1.81
N LYS A 50 -7.00 -6.47 2.54
CA LYS A 50 -6.60 -5.70 3.74
C LYS A 50 -5.82 -4.43 3.40
N VAL A 51 -5.28 -4.30 2.18
CA VAL A 51 -4.40 -3.18 1.81
C VAL A 51 -5.14 -1.84 1.87
N VAL A 52 -6.35 -1.75 1.32
CA VAL A 52 -7.14 -0.50 1.33
C VAL A 52 -7.53 -0.09 2.75
N PRO A 53 -8.15 -0.96 3.57
CA PRO A 53 -8.45 -0.64 4.97
C PRO A 53 -7.22 -0.26 5.80
N SER A 54 -6.10 -0.98 5.61
CA SER A 54 -4.87 -0.73 6.35
C SER A 54 -4.24 0.61 5.98
N THR A 55 -4.25 0.95 4.69
CA THR A 55 -3.80 2.25 4.20
C THR A 55 -4.64 3.37 4.80
N TRP A 56 -5.97 3.21 4.82
CA TRP A 56 -6.85 4.19 5.43
C TRP A 56 -6.60 4.35 6.93
N TYR A 57 -6.52 3.24 7.66
CA TYR A 57 -6.22 3.22 9.09
C TYR A 57 -4.93 3.97 9.42
N LEU A 58 -3.86 3.74 8.65
CA LEU A 58 -2.60 4.44 8.83
C LEU A 58 -2.67 5.93 8.46
N LYS A 59 -3.45 6.31 7.44
CA LYS A 59 -3.68 7.73 7.10
C LYS A 59 -4.42 8.44 8.22
N ASP A 60 -5.49 7.83 8.74
CA ASP A 60 -6.26 8.35 9.87
C ASP A 60 -5.37 8.52 11.12
N HIS A 61 -4.57 7.50 11.44
CA HIS A 61 -3.58 7.54 12.51
C HIS A 61 -2.59 8.70 12.34
N CYS A 62 -2.09 8.95 11.12
CA CYS A 62 -1.20 10.09 10.85
C CYS A 62 -1.90 11.45 10.97
N SER A 63 -3.18 11.55 10.56
CA SER A 63 -3.95 12.80 10.62
C SER A 63 -4.52 13.12 12.01
N SER A 64 -4.62 12.14 12.89
CA SER A 64 -5.21 12.31 14.22
C SER A 64 -4.50 13.40 15.03
N LEU A 65 -5.28 14.38 15.51
CA LEU A 65 -4.77 15.47 16.33
C LEU A 65 -4.48 14.96 17.75
N VAL A 66 -3.20 14.96 18.13
CA VAL A 66 -2.79 14.70 19.51
C VAL A 66 -2.44 16.03 20.16
N ILE A 67 -3.36 16.54 20.99
CA ILE A 67 -3.32 17.88 21.59
C ILE A 67 -1.97 18.11 22.29
N ASN A 68 -1.52 17.14 23.07
CA ASN A 68 -0.32 17.22 23.91
C ASN A 68 0.96 16.67 23.25
N SER A 69 0.94 16.37 21.95
CA SER A 69 2.12 15.80 21.30
C SER A 69 3.21 16.85 21.07
N HIS A 70 4.45 16.43 21.23
CA HIS A 70 5.63 17.25 20.98
C HIS A 70 5.65 17.77 19.52
N CYS A 71 6.13 19.00 19.29
CA CYS A 71 6.09 19.63 17.97
C CYS A 71 6.82 18.82 16.88
N ALA A 72 7.96 18.20 17.22
CA ALA A 72 8.69 17.30 16.33
C ALA A 72 7.86 16.10 15.87
N ILE A 73 7.04 15.52 16.76
CA ILE A 73 6.15 14.40 16.45
C ILE A 73 4.99 14.85 15.58
N LYS A 74 4.42 16.04 15.84
CA LYS A 74 3.41 16.65 14.96
C LYS A 74 3.94 16.85 13.54
N TYR A 75 5.17 17.34 13.40
CA TYR A 75 5.84 17.47 12.10
C TYR A 75 6.08 16.12 11.43
N PHE A 76 6.56 15.13 12.18
CA PHE A 76 6.79 13.78 11.69
C PHE A 76 5.51 13.12 11.17
N ARG A 77 4.41 13.19 11.93
CA ARG A 77 3.07 12.74 11.53
C ARG A 77 2.62 13.35 10.21
N GLN A 78 2.78 14.67 10.06
CA GLN A 78 2.43 15.38 8.83
C GLN A 78 3.27 14.87 7.64
N LYS A 79 4.58 14.63 7.84
CA LYS A 79 5.45 14.08 6.79
C LYS A 79 5.04 12.66 6.40
N CYS A 80 4.72 11.79 7.37
CA CYS A 80 4.19 10.46 7.08
C CYS A 80 2.91 10.53 6.25
N LEU A 81 1.97 11.40 6.63
CA LEU A 81 0.72 11.58 5.87
C LEU A 81 0.98 12.04 4.43
N THR A 82 1.88 13.00 4.23
CA THR A 82 2.27 13.46 2.89
C THR A 82 2.88 12.33 2.06
N ILE A 83 3.78 11.53 2.63
CA ILE A 83 4.38 10.39 1.92
C ILE A 83 3.29 9.38 1.56
N MET A 84 2.42 9.03 2.50
CA MET A 84 1.32 8.10 2.26
C MET A 84 0.35 8.58 1.18
N ASN A 85 0.11 9.89 1.06
CA ASN A 85 -0.78 10.41 0.01
C ASN A 85 -0.10 10.47 -1.37
N ASN A 86 1.21 10.64 -1.42
CA ASN A 86 1.94 10.88 -2.67
C ASN A 86 2.68 9.65 -3.21
N LYS A 87 2.88 8.61 -2.38
CA LYS A 87 3.71 7.44 -2.71
C LYS A 87 2.99 6.10 -2.58
N LEU A 88 1.86 6.04 -1.89
CA LEU A 88 1.05 4.81 -1.84
C LEU A 88 0.05 4.83 -2.99
N ASP A 89 0.40 4.12 -4.07
CA ASP A 89 -0.48 3.93 -5.22
C ASP A 89 -1.35 2.69 -5.03
N LEU A 90 -2.64 2.95 -4.75
CA LEU A 90 -3.67 1.93 -4.75
C LEU A 90 -4.29 1.82 -6.14
N THR A 91 -4.18 0.65 -6.74
CA THR A 91 -4.77 0.33 -8.05
C THR A 91 -6.17 -0.29 -7.91
N ASP A 92 -6.90 -0.38 -9.03
CA ASP A 92 -8.27 -0.89 -9.09
C ASP A 92 -8.44 -2.29 -8.46
N ILE A 93 -7.42 -3.15 -8.52
CA ILE A 93 -7.47 -4.50 -7.91
C ILE A 93 -7.51 -4.44 -6.37
N HIS A 94 -6.87 -3.44 -5.76
CA HIS A 94 -6.89 -3.25 -4.31
C HIS A 94 -8.31 -2.87 -3.85
N TYR A 95 -8.95 -1.95 -4.58
CA TYR A 95 -10.34 -1.57 -4.31
C TYR A 95 -11.30 -2.71 -4.58
N ALA A 96 -11.14 -3.43 -5.71
CA ALA A 96 -11.96 -4.57 -6.07
C ALA A 96 -11.92 -5.67 -4.99
N THR A 97 -10.73 -6.05 -4.53
CA THR A 97 -10.59 -7.08 -3.49
C THR A 97 -11.12 -6.63 -2.13
N ALA A 98 -10.97 -5.36 -1.78
CA ALA A 98 -11.52 -4.82 -0.55
C ALA A 98 -13.06 -4.72 -0.57
N ILE A 99 -13.68 -4.51 -1.76
CA ILE A 99 -15.15 -4.56 -1.95
C ILE A 99 -15.68 -5.99 -1.77
N LEU A 100 -14.93 -6.99 -2.21
CA LEU A 100 -15.33 -8.40 -2.13
C LEU A 100 -15.23 -8.98 -0.72
N GLU A 101 -14.59 -8.28 0.21
CA GLU A 101 -14.43 -8.75 1.58
C GLU A 101 -15.73 -8.57 2.38
N PRO A 102 -16.45 -9.65 2.74
CA PRO A 102 -17.76 -9.57 3.37
C PRO A 102 -17.73 -8.95 4.77
N THR A 103 -16.57 -8.99 5.45
CA THR A 103 -16.42 -8.37 6.77
C THR A 103 -16.32 -6.84 6.72
N ILE A 104 -16.07 -6.26 5.54
CA ILE A 104 -16.00 -4.81 5.34
C ILE A 104 -17.37 -4.31 4.89
N THR A 105 -18.20 -3.89 5.85
CA THR A 105 -19.54 -3.36 5.57
C THR A 105 -19.50 -2.07 4.76
N GLN A 106 -18.45 -1.26 4.94
CA GLN A 106 -18.21 -0.02 4.21
C GLN A 106 -16.70 0.23 4.10
N LEU A 107 -16.23 0.54 2.89
CA LEU A 107 -14.86 1.02 2.66
C LEU A 107 -14.74 2.47 3.14
N LYS A 108 -14.60 2.64 4.46
CA LYS A 108 -14.33 3.93 5.09
C LYS A 108 -13.08 4.55 4.45
N GLY A 109 -13.19 5.81 4.07
CA GLY A 109 -12.09 6.57 3.48
C GLY A 109 -11.87 6.43 1.98
N CYS A 110 -12.61 5.55 1.29
CA CYS A 110 -12.63 5.57 -0.16
C CYS A 110 -13.59 6.64 -0.67
N THR A 111 -13.14 7.42 -1.64
CA THR A 111 -13.99 8.32 -2.42
C THR A 111 -14.98 7.51 -3.26
N ALA A 112 -16.11 8.13 -3.63
CA ALA A 112 -17.08 7.50 -4.54
C ALA A 112 -16.44 7.08 -5.88
N GLY A 113 -15.45 7.86 -6.37
CA GLY A 113 -14.70 7.53 -7.57
C GLY A 113 -13.84 6.27 -7.43
N GLU A 114 -13.16 6.09 -6.30
CA GLU A 114 -12.36 4.89 -6.03
C GLU A 114 -13.22 3.63 -5.94
N GLN A 115 -14.37 3.73 -5.27
CA GLN A 115 -15.33 2.62 -5.20
C GLN A 115 -15.86 2.26 -6.58
N ALA A 116 -16.24 3.25 -7.39
CA ALA A 116 -16.72 3.04 -8.76
C ALA A 116 -15.66 2.37 -9.65
N ARG A 117 -14.37 2.74 -9.51
CA ARG A 117 -13.27 2.07 -10.23
C ARG A 117 -13.16 0.60 -9.86
N GLY A 118 -13.17 0.28 -8.56
CA GLY A 118 -13.13 -1.11 -8.07
C GLY A 118 -14.31 -1.94 -8.58
N GLN A 119 -15.53 -1.39 -8.53
CA GLN A 119 -16.74 -2.05 -9.07
C GLN A 119 -16.66 -2.27 -10.58
N LYS A 120 -16.19 -1.28 -11.35
CA LYS A 120 -16.01 -1.39 -12.80
C LYS A 120 -14.97 -2.46 -13.16
N PHE A 121 -13.90 -2.56 -12.38
CA PHE A 121 -12.89 -3.61 -12.53
C PHE A 121 -13.50 -5.00 -12.29
N LEU A 122 -14.24 -5.17 -11.18
CA LEU A 122 -14.95 -6.42 -10.87
C LEU A 122 -15.91 -6.82 -11.99
N LYS A 123 -16.76 -5.89 -12.44
CA LYS A 123 -17.73 -6.14 -13.51
C LYS A 123 -17.06 -6.64 -14.79
N ARG A 124 -16.01 -5.93 -15.26
CA ARG A 124 -15.25 -6.34 -16.45
C ARG A 124 -14.64 -7.73 -16.31
N ARG A 125 -14.17 -8.08 -15.10
CA ARG A 125 -13.56 -9.37 -14.84
C ARG A 125 -14.60 -10.50 -14.84
N LEU A 126 -15.76 -10.27 -14.22
CA LEU A 126 -16.89 -11.18 -14.23
C LEU A 126 -17.41 -11.38 -15.66
N ASP A 127 -17.66 -10.31 -16.41
CA ASP A 127 -18.13 -10.39 -17.81
C ASP A 127 -17.18 -11.25 -18.67
N LYS A 128 -15.87 -11.08 -18.49
CA LYS A 128 -14.86 -11.90 -19.19
C LYS A 128 -14.93 -13.38 -18.79
N MET A 129 -15.11 -13.69 -17.51
CA MET A 129 -15.22 -15.08 -17.03
C MET A 129 -16.51 -15.75 -17.54
N THR A 130 -17.63 -15.04 -17.48
CA THR A 130 -18.92 -15.54 -17.96
C THR A 130 -18.90 -15.78 -19.47
N ASN A 131 -18.31 -14.87 -20.25
CA ASN A 131 -18.17 -15.04 -21.71
C ASN A 131 -17.20 -16.18 -22.08
N GLN A 132 -16.19 -16.46 -21.25
CA GLN A 132 -15.30 -17.61 -21.43
C GLN A 132 -15.98 -18.95 -21.07
N GLN A 133 -16.90 -18.96 -20.12
CA GLN A 133 -17.68 -20.15 -19.76
C GLN A 133 -18.85 -20.44 -20.72
N LEU A 134 -19.37 -19.42 -21.40
CA LEU A 134 -20.41 -19.54 -22.41
C LEU A 134 -19.87 -19.89 -23.81
N ALA A 135 -18.55 -19.87 -24.00
CA ALA A 135 -17.95 -20.43 -25.21
C ALA A 135 -18.15 -21.96 -25.16
N PRO A 136 -18.84 -22.58 -26.14
CA PRO A 136 -19.03 -24.03 -26.14
C PRO A 136 -17.65 -24.71 -26.15
N PRO A 137 -17.48 -25.87 -25.49
CA PRO A 137 -16.27 -26.65 -25.65
C PRO A 137 -16.12 -26.93 -27.14
N ILE A 138 -15.04 -26.44 -27.73
CA ILE A 138 -14.67 -26.83 -29.09
C ILE A 138 -14.41 -28.33 -28.99
N VAL A 139 -15.39 -29.13 -29.40
CA VAL A 139 -15.18 -30.53 -29.71
C VAL A 139 -14.29 -30.50 -30.95
N SER A 140 -12.97 -30.48 -30.76
CA SER A 140 -12.04 -30.87 -31.81
C SER A 140 -12.26 -32.35 -32.05
N ALA A 141 -13.23 -32.65 -32.91
CA ALA A 141 -13.26 -33.90 -33.62
C ALA A 141 -11.92 -34.01 -34.35
N VAL A 142 -11.20 -35.08 -34.04
CA VAL A 142 -9.99 -35.49 -34.72
C VAL A 142 -10.27 -35.50 -36.22
N GLY A 143 -9.57 -34.64 -36.94
CA GLY A 143 -9.53 -34.58 -38.39
C GLY A 143 -8.19 -33.98 -38.75
N ASP A 144 -7.24 -34.85 -39.09
CA ASP A 144 -5.99 -34.48 -39.74
C ASP A 144 -6.29 -33.54 -40.91
N GLU A 145 -5.73 -32.35 -40.90
CA GLU A 145 -5.34 -31.67 -42.14
C GLU A 145 -4.27 -30.61 -41.85
N GLN A 146 -3.15 -30.78 -42.54
CA GLN A 146 -1.98 -29.92 -42.55
C GLN A 146 -2.31 -28.56 -43.18
N ASN A 147 -1.88 -27.46 -42.54
CA ASN A 147 -1.51 -26.16 -43.13
C ASN A 147 -1.07 -25.26 -41.96
N SER A 148 0.23 -25.10 -41.71
CA SER A 148 1.14 -24.08 -42.28
C SER A 148 0.66 -22.64 -42.10
N ASP A 149 1.51 -21.89 -41.40
CA ASP A 149 1.66 -20.43 -41.40
C ASP A 149 0.60 -19.62 -40.64
N ASP A 150 0.91 -19.26 -39.39
CA ASP A 150 1.40 -17.90 -39.14
C ASP A 150 1.73 -17.68 -37.65
N GLU A 151 3.01 -17.43 -37.42
CA GLU A 151 3.57 -16.76 -36.24
C GLU A 151 2.82 -15.45 -35.97
N TYR A 152 2.56 -15.07 -34.71
CA TYR A 152 2.71 -13.70 -34.22
C TYR A 152 2.38 -13.64 -32.71
N TYR A 153 3.23 -12.93 -31.95
CA TYR A 153 3.17 -12.56 -30.52
C TYR A 153 4.21 -13.20 -29.59
N LEU A 154 5.48 -12.95 -29.91
CA LEU A 154 6.57 -12.88 -28.94
C LEU A 154 7.43 -11.66 -29.29
N ASN A 155 7.18 -10.53 -28.62
CA ASN A 155 8.19 -9.51 -28.25
C ASN A 155 7.53 -8.22 -27.76
N ARG A 156 7.58 -7.96 -26.45
CA ARG A 156 7.80 -6.63 -25.84
C ARG A 156 8.18 -6.79 -24.36
N TYR A 157 9.36 -7.33 -24.10
CA TYR A 157 10.11 -7.08 -22.85
C TYR A 157 11.60 -7.23 -23.17
N SER A 158 12.14 -6.27 -23.89
CA SER A 158 13.58 -6.03 -24.05
C SER A 158 13.73 -4.65 -24.66
N ASP A 159 13.57 -3.61 -23.84
CA ASP A 159 14.07 -2.26 -24.11
C ASP A 159 13.95 -1.45 -22.82
N GLN A 160 14.90 -1.65 -21.92
CA GLN A 160 15.43 -0.62 -21.01
C GLN A 160 16.61 -1.20 -20.22
N GLN A 161 17.71 -1.42 -20.93
CA GLN A 161 19.06 -1.31 -20.37
C GLN A 161 19.99 -0.70 -21.42
N GLY A 162 20.61 0.42 -21.08
CA GLY A 162 21.85 0.89 -21.71
C GLY A 162 21.76 2.27 -22.37
N TYR A 163 22.81 3.06 -22.12
CA TYR A 163 23.15 4.41 -22.60
C TYR A 163 22.51 5.54 -21.77
N GLU A 164 23.24 6.35 -20.98
CA GLU A 164 24.68 6.56 -20.69
C GLU A 164 24.82 7.11 -19.26
#